data_AF-A0A9D1LDR9-F1
#
_entry.id   AF-A0A9D1LDR9-F1
#
_cell.length_a   1.000
_cell.length_b   1.000
_cell.length_c   1.000
_cell.angle_alpha   90.00
_cell.angle_beta   90.00
_cell.angle_gamma   90.00
#
_symmetry.space_group_name_H-M   'P 1'
#
loop_
_entity.id
_entity.type
_entity.pdbx_description
1 polymer ?
#
loop_
_entity_poly.entity_id
_entity_poly.type
_entity_poly.pdbx_seq_one_letter_code
_entity_poly.pdbx_strand_id
1 'polypeptide(L)'
;MVYLPNIPQQLTAFFYAVGFGFCLGLLYDLFRAVRRLFSDGKRAFFVSDVLFAFCAAFFTFLFALAVHGGSVRGYVLFGEGLGFLVYCFTAGALVARALDLAVRALRRTVRTVFRLLFAPFKRLAAFFRKKRQKNVEKVQKKLSVFGKKSKIHLQTMQQLLYNHSNKVSSGGEVRPKSEGDGTDMKAKRKRKKQKHSFILSLALLLAVGYFVISFVSTQLDIREKEQEKAALEAQYAAQVAENERLQAVADGGDESEYMERVAREKLGYVMPDEKVYYDITPSN
;
A
#
# COMPACT_ATOMS: atom_id res chain seq x y z
N MET A 1 16.71 7.97 40.99
CA MET A 1 17.99 7.90 40.28
C MET A 1 17.71 7.88 38.79
N VAL A 2 18.25 8.84 38.03
CA VAL A 2 18.10 8.90 36.56
C VAL A 2 18.95 7.77 35.98
N TYR A 3 18.30 6.71 35.49
CA TYR A 3 18.96 5.61 34.79
C TYR A 3 19.58 6.17 33.49
N LEU A 4 20.86 6.50 33.52
CA LEU A 4 21.65 6.64 32.29
C LEU A 4 21.62 5.27 31.60
N PRO A 5 21.05 5.14 30.39
CA PRO A 5 20.95 3.85 29.72
C PRO A 5 22.35 3.27 29.51
N ASN A 6 22.54 2.02 29.93
CA ASN A 6 23.80 1.29 29.79
C ASN A 6 24.28 1.29 28.32
N ILE A 7 25.58 1.51 28.08
CA ILE A 7 26.21 1.47 26.74
C ILE A 7 25.76 0.27 25.88
N PRO A 8 25.67 -0.98 26.40
CA PRO A 8 25.20 -2.12 25.59
C PRO A 8 23.77 -1.94 25.07
N GLN A 9 22.88 -1.33 25.85
CA GLN A 9 21.48 -1.11 25.45
C GLN A 9 21.35 0.00 24.39
N GLN A 10 22.25 0.99 24.41
CA GLN A 10 22.32 1.99 23.36
C GLN A 10 22.83 1.38 22.04
N LEU A 11 23.82 0.48 22.13
CA LEU A 11 24.40 -0.20 20.97
C LEU A 11 23.42 -1.18 20.32
N THR A 12 22.67 -1.96 21.09
CA THR A 12 21.63 -2.85 20.55
C THR A 12 20.53 -2.07 19.84
N ALA A 13 20.10 -0.94 20.42
CA ALA A 13 19.14 -0.06 19.77
C ALA A 13 19.67 0.54 18.45
N PHE A 14 20.97 0.86 18.40
CA PHE A 14 21.62 1.29 17.16
C PHE A 14 21.60 0.19 16.09
N PHE A 15 21.90 -1.07 16.44
CA PHE A 15 21.83 -2.18 15.49
C PHE A 15 20.40 -2.44 15.00
N TYR A 16 19.39 -2.32 15.87
CA TYR A 16 18.00 -2.39 15.45
C TYR A 16 17.65 -1.26 14.48
N ALA A 17 18.15 -0.04 14.70
CA ALA A 17 17.93 1.08 13.79
C ALA A 17 18.57 0.82 12.41
N VAL A 18 19.79 0.27 12.38
CA VAL A 18 20.47 -0.12 11.13
C VAL A 18 19.68 -1.22 10.40
N GLY A 19 19.24 -2.25 11.10
CA GLY A 19 18.40 -3.30 10.52
C GLY A 19 17.07 -2.76 9.99
N PHE A 20 16.46 -1.82 10.71
CA PHE A 20 15.23 -1.17 10.29
C PHE A 20 15.42 -0.31 9.03
N GLY A 21 16.51 0.46 8.96
CA GLY A 21 16.90 1.21 7.76
C GLY A 21 17.10 0.31 6.54
N PHE A 22 17.68 -0.88 6.72
CA PHE A 22 17.80 -1.87 5.67
C PHE A 22 16.41 -2.37 5.19
N CYS A 23 15.49 -2.64 6.11
CA CYS A 23 14.12 -3.01 5.80
C CYS A 23 13.35 -1.89 5.06
N LEU A 24 13.57 -0.63 5.41
CA LEU A 24 13.02 0.51 4.67
C LEU A 24 13.58 0.59 3.25
N GLY A 25 14.85 0.23 3.06
CA GLY A 25 15.46 0.04 1.74
C GLY A 25 14.72 -1.00 0.88
N LEU A 26 14.41 -2.16 1.44
CA LEU A 26 13.58 -3.17 0.79
C LEU A 26 12.18 -2.65 0.46
N LEU A 27 11.55 -1.93 1.39
CA LEU A 27 10.24 -1.33 1.20
C LEU A 27 10.25 -0.33 0.04
N TYR A 28 11.30 0.48 -0.07
CA TYR A 28 11.47 1.43 -1.18
C TYR A 28 11.48 0.73 -2.54
N ASP A 29 12.24 -0.36 -2.68
CA ASP A 29 12.28 -1.11 -3.95
C ASP A 29 10.96 -1.81 -4.27
N LEU A 30 10.17 -2.21 -3.28
CA LEU A 30 8.81 -2.73 -3.48
C LEU A 30 7.88 -1.65 -4.07
N PHE A 31 7.88 -0.45 -3.50
CA PHE A 31 7.15 0.70 -4.05
C PHE A 31 7.62 1.02 -5.48
N ARG A 32 8.93 0.91 -5.74
CA ARG A 32 9.52 1.07 -7.07
C ARG A 32 8.99 0.02 -8.06
N ALA A 33 8.82 -1.22 -7.64
CA ALA A 33 8.26 -2.30 -8.46
C ALA A 33 6.76 -2.13 -8.74
N VAL A 34 5.97 -1.77 -7.73
CA VAL A 34 4.54 -1.46 -7.88
C VAL A 34 4.34 -0.31 -8.85
N ARG A 35 5.17 0.74 -8.78
CA ARG A 35 5.16 1.85 -9.73
C ARG A 35 5.34 1.37 -11.17
N ARG A 36 6.33 0.51 -11.42
CA ARG A 36 6.59 -0.05 -12.77
C ARG A 36 5.45 -0.93 -13.29
N LEU A 37 4.63 -1.51 -12.40
CA LEU A 37 3.52 -2.36 -12.79
C LEU A 37 2.33 -1.54 -13.31
N PHE A 38 2.06 -0.40 -12.68
CA PHE A 38 0.81 0.35 -12.90
C PHE A 38 0.97 1.70 -13.59
N SER A 39 2.15 2.33 -13.61
CA SER A 39 2.28 3.71 -14.14
C SER A 39 3.64 4.04 -14.74
N ASP A 40 3.62 4.43 -16.02
CA ASP A 40 4.81 4.87 -16.78
C ASP A 40 4.98 6.41 -16.81
N GLY A 41 4.22 7.15 -15.99
CA GLY A 41 4.16 8.62 -16.04
C GLY A 41 5.06 9.33 -15.02
N LYS A 42 5.63 10.49 -15.39
CA LYS A 42 6.43 11.35 -14.49
C LYS A 42 5.70 11.72 -13.17
N ARG A 43 4.37 11.86 -13.21
CA ARG A 43 3.54 12.13 -12.01
C ARG A 43 3.48 10.96 -11.03
N ALA A 44 3.54 9.72 -11.54
CA ALA A 44 3.52 8.54 -10.70
C ALA A 44 4.83 8.35 -9.94
N PHE A 45 5.95 8.84 -10.49
CA PHE A 45 7.21 8.93 -9.76
C PHE A 45 7.06 9.85 -8.55
N PHE A 46 6.57 11.08 -8.76
CA PHE A 46 6.35 12.06 -7.69
C PHE A 46 5.38 11.56 -6.62
N VAL A 47 4.19 11.06 -7.00
CA VAL A 47 3.19 10.57 -6.04
C VAL A 47 3.72 9.39 -5.24
N SER A 48 4.45 8.48 -5.87
CA SER A 48 5.03 7.34 -5.19
C SER A 48 6.16 7.73 -4.24
N ASP A 49 6.95 8.75 -4.57
CA ASP A 49 8.03 9.26 -3.72
C ASP A 49 7.46 9.95 -2.48
N VAL A 50 6.40 10.76 -2.66
CA VAL A 50 5.64 11.37 -1.56
C VAL A 50 4.98 10.31 -0.68
N LEU A 51 4.30 9.33 -1.27
CA LEU A 51 3.68 8.23 -0.50
C LEU A 51 4.73 7.42 0.27
N PHE A 52 5.88 7.16 -0.34
CA PHE A 52 6.99 6.48 0.33
C PHE A 52 7.51 7.32 1.49
N ALA A 53 7.71 8.63 1.31
CA ALA A 53 8.16 9.52 2.37
C ALA A 53 7.19 9.53 3.57
N PHE A 54 5.88 9.57 3.32
CA PHE A 54 4.87 9.44 4.39
C PHE A 54 4.92 8.07 5.07
N CYS A 55 5.03 6.98 4.32
CA CYS A 55 5.14 5.64 4.89
C CYS A 55 6.42 5.50 5.72
N ALA A 56 7.56 5.96 5.20
CA ALA A 56 8.84 5.94 5.89
C ALA A 56 8.77 6.78 7.18
N ALA A 57 8.32 8.04 7.12
CA ALA A 57 8.13 8.87 8.31
C ALA A 57 7.19 8.21 9.35
N PHE A 58 6.14 7.55 8.88
CA PHE A 58 5.21 6.83 9.75
C PHE A 58 5.86 5.60 10.42
N PHE A 59 6.55 4.76 9.63
CA PHE A 59 7.22 3.56 10.14
C PHE A 59 8.39 3.89 11.06
N THR A 60 9.17 4.93 10.74
CA THR A 60 10.26 5.44 11.59
C THR A 60 9.74 6.02 12.89
N PHE A 61 8.61 6.72 12.86
CA PHE A 61 7.92 7.16 14.06
C PHE A 61 7.45 5.97 14.92
N LEU A 62 6.83 4.95 14.32
CA LEU A 62 6.45 3.72 15.05
C LEU A 62 7.66 3.02 15.66
N PHE A 63 8.76 2.93 14.92
CA PHE A 63 9.99 2.35 15.41
C PHE A 63 10.58 3.15 16.58
N ALA A 64 10.56 4.48 16.50
CA ALA A 64 10.98 5.36 17.59
C ALA A 64 10.11 5.19 18.85
N LEU A 65 8.80 5.00 18.69
CA LEU A 65 7.90 4.68 19.80
C LEU A 65 8.19 3.29 20.39
N ALA A 66 8.39 2.28 19.54
CA ALA A 66 8.57 0.90 19.95
C ALA A 66 9.90 0.66 20.69
N VAL A 67 10.99 1.24 20.22
CA VAL A 67 12.34 0.96 20.75
C VAL A 67 12.77 1.96 21.83
N HIS A 68 12.28 3.20 21.79
CA HIS A 68 12.77 4.28 22.65
C HIS A 68 11.71 4.92 23.55
N GLY A 69 10.49 4.37 23.59
CA GLY A 69 9.41 4.94 24.40
C GLY A 69 9.07 6.40 24.05
N GLY A 70 9.34 6.79 22.79
CA GLY A 70 9.08 8.16 22.29
C GLY A 70 10.21 9.18 22.46
N SER A 71 11.35 8.81 23.07
CA SER A 71 12.53 9.69 23.12
C SER A 71 13.36 9.57 21.84
N VAL A 72 13.23 10.52 20.92
CA VAL A 72 13.98 10.53 19.65
C VAL A 72 15.45 10.89 19.94
N ARG A 73 16.34 9.91 19.80
CA ARG A 73 17.79 10.11 19.91
C ARG A 73 18.40 10.17 18.51
N GLY A 74 19.22 11.19 18.25
CA GLY A 74 19.75 11.45 16.91
C GLY A 74 20.55 10.28 16.30
N TYR A 75 21.22 9.46 17.12
CA TYR A 75 21.96 8.29 16.64
C TYR A 75 21.06 7.22 16.01
N VAL A 76 19.77 7.18 16.35
CA VAL A 76 18.79 6.23 15.81
C VAL A 76 18.50 6.57 14.35
N LEU A 77 18.25 7.86 14.07
CA LEU A 77 18.06 8.36 12.71
C LEU A 77 19.32 8.16 11.86
N PHE A 78 20.50 8.36 12.48
CA PHE A 78 21.77 8.09 11.80
C PHE A 78 21.95 6.61 11.47
N GLY A 79 21.63 5.72 12.41
CA GLY A 79 21.66 4.27 12.20
C GLY A 79 20.70 3.83 11.10
N GLU A 80 19.50 4.38 11.06
CA GLU A 80 18.52 4.10 10.01
C GLU A 80 19.02 4.55 8.63
N GLY A 81 19.54 5.76 8.51
CA GLY A 81 20.14 6.25 7.26
C GLY A 81 21.31 5.39 6.81
N LEU A 82 22.17 4.97 7.74
CA LEU A 82 23.29 4.08 7.48
C LEU A 82 22.82 2.69 7.02
N GLY A 83 21.80 2.13 7.65
CA GLY A 83 21.17 0.87 7.25
C GLY A 83 20.58 0.91 5.83
N PHE A 84 19.92 2.02 5.49
CA PHE A 84 19.41 2.25 4.15
C PHE A 84 20.54 2.33 3.11
N LEU A 85 21.64 3.02 3.43
CA LEU A 85 22.82 3.07 2.56
C LEU A 85 23.45 1.68 2.36
N VAL A 86 23.61 0.91 3.45
CA VAL A 86 24.12 -0.47 3.37
C VAL A 86 23.22 -1.32 2.47
N TYR A 87 21.90 -1.16 2.55
CA TYR A 87 20.97 -1.82 1.62
C TYR A 87 21.24 -1.43 0.15
N CYS A 88 21.40 -0.13 -0.12
CA CYS A 88 21.65 0.35 -1.49
C CYS A 88 22.92 -0.26 -2.10
N PHE A 89 23.98 -0.41 -1.31
CA PHE A 89 25.25 -0.98 -1.78
C PHE A 89 25.23 -2.51 -1.89
N THR A 90 24.56 -3.21 -0.98
CA THR A 90 24.61 -4.68 -0.90
C THR A 90 23.54 -5.34 -1.79
N ALA A 91 22.28 -5.07 -1.51
CA ALA A 91 21.15 -5.82 -2.03
C ALA A 91 20.34 -5.03 -3.08
N GLY A 92 20.47 -3.70 -3.13
CA GLY A 92 19.64 -2.85 -3.99
C GLY A 92 19.67 -3.25 -5.47
N ALA A 93 20.84 -3.61 -6.02
CA ALA A 93 20.94 -4.03 -7.41
C ALA A 93 20.31 -5.42 -7.67
N LEU A 94 20.47 -6.37 -6.75
CA LEU A 94 19.94 -7.72 -6.87
C LEU A 94 18.42 -7.73 -6.74
N VAL A 95 17.90 -7.07 -5.71
CA VAL A 95 16.47 -6.95 -5.45
C VAL A 95 15.78 -6.22 -6.60
N ALA A 96 16.37 -5.12 -7.10
CA ALA A 96 15.84 -4.43 -8.27
C ALA A 96 15.74 -5.34 -9.51
N ARG A 97 16.78 -6.13 -9.80
CA ARG A 97 16.78 -7.05 -10.94
C ARG A 97 15.74 -8.15 -10.78
N ALA A 98 15.62 -8.73 -9.59
CA ALA A 98 14.63 -9.76 -9.28
C ALA A 98 13.20 -9.22 -9.42
N LEU A 99 12.92 -8.05 -8.86
CA LEU A 99 11.62 -7.39 -8.96
C LEU A 99 11.29 -7.01 -10.42
N ASP A 100 12.27 -6.53 -11.20
CA ASP A 100 12.06 -6.23 -12.61
C ASP A 100 11.83 -7.48 -13.45
N LEU A 101 12.45 -8.60 -13.10
CA LEU A 101 12.16 -9.89 -13.74
C LEU A 101 10.74 -10.36 -13.39
N ALA A 102 10.34 -10.28 -12.12
CA ALA A 102 9.01 -10.63 -11.66
C ALA A 102 7.93 -9.78 -12.34
N VAL A 103 8.12 -8.45 -12.40
CA VAL A 103 7.18 -7.53 -13.08
C VAL A 103 7.11 -7.81 -14.58
N ARG A 104 8.23 -8.12 -15.24
CA ARG A 104 8.25 -8.51 -16.66
C ARG A 104 7.52 -9.83 -16.87
N ALA A 105 7.75 -10.83 -16.03
CA ALA A 105 7.07 -12.12 -16.08
C ALA A 105 5.56 -11.94 -15.91
N LEU A 106 5.12 -11.17 -14.91
CA LEU A 106 3.71 -10.85 -14.66
C LEU A 106 3.06 -10.11 -15.83
N ARG A 107 3.72 -9.10 -16.40
CA ARG A 107 3.21 -8.44 -17.62
C ARG A 107 3.11 -9.41 -18.80
N ARG A 108 4.03 -10.37 -18.90
CA ARG A 108 4.03 -11.39 -19.96
C ARG A 108 2.87 -12.37 -19.80
N THR A 109 2.59 -12.83 -18.58
CA THR A 109 1.46 -13.72 -18.29
C THR A 109 0.14 -12.99 -18.56
N VAL A 110 -0.07 -11.79 -18.01
CA VAL A 110 -1.27 -10.98 -18.23
C VAL A 110 -1.50 -10.70 -19.71
N ARG A 111 -0.46 -10.30 -20.46
CA ARG A 111 -0.57 -10.05 -21.92
C ARG A 111 -0.88 -11.32 -22.71
N THR A 112 -0.44 -12.48 -22.23
CA THR A 112 -0.69 -13.76 -22.91
C THR A 112 -2.10 -14.24 -22.65
N VAL A 113 -2.59 -14.14 -21.40
CA VAL A 113 -3.99 -14.38 -21.04
C VAL A 113 -4.92 -13.45 -21.82
N PHE A 114 -4.62 -12.14 -21.84
CA PHE A 114 -5.40 -11.17 -22.61
C PHE A 114 -5.36 -11.45 -24.11
N ARG A 115 -4.21 -11.87 -24.66
CA ARG A 115 -4.15 -12.27 -26.08
C ARG A 115 -5.00 -13.50 -26.34
N LEU A 116 -4.96 -14.52 -25.49
CA LEU A 116 -5.76 -15.74 -25.66
C LEU A 116 -7.27 -15.44 -25.57
N LEU A 117 -7.69 -14.65 -24.59
CA LEU A 117 -9.09 -14.25 -24.41
C LEU A 117 -9.62 -13.38 -25.56
N PHE A 118 -8.86 -12.37 -26.00
CA PHE A 118 -9.33 -11.41 -27.01
C PHE A 118 -8.96 -11.77 -28.45
N ALA A 119 -8.07 -12.74 -28.69
CA ALA A 119 -7.75 -13.24 -30.03
C ALA A 119 -8.96 -13.80 -30.79
N PRO A 120 -9.80 -14.69 -30.22
CA PRO A 120 -10.96 -15.20 -30.95
C PRO A 120 -11.93 -14.07 -31.27
N PHE A 121 -12.15 -13.14 -30.33
CA PHE A 121 -13.02 -11.99 -30.54
C PHE A 121 -12.51 -11.06 -31.66
N LYS A 122 -11.19 -10.79 -31.73
CA LYS A 122 -10.60 -10.02 -32.83
C LYS A 122 -10.73 -10.73 -34.18
N ARG A 123 -10.56 -12.06 -34.24
CA ARG A 123 -10.76 -12.84 -35.47
C ARG A 123 -12.22 -12.80 -35.92
N LEU A 124 -13.16 -12.94 -34.98
CA LEU A 124 -14.59 -12.84 -35.24
C LEU A 124 -14.96 -11.43 -35.76
N ALA A 125 -14.49 -10.38 -35.08
CA ALA A 125 -14.70 -9.00 -35.51
C ALA A 125 -14.10 -8.72 -36.90
N ALA A 126 -12.92 -9.29 -37.21
CA ALA A 126 -12.31 -9.17 -38.54
C ALA A 126 -13.12 -9.90 -39.63
N PHE A 127 -13.69 -11.06 -39.32
CA PHE A 127 -14.58 -11.80 -40.22
C PHE A 127 -15.85 -10.99 -40.53
N PHE A 128 -16.50 -10.43 -39.51
CA PHE A 128 -17.66 -9.55 -39.69
C PHE A 128 -17.31 -8.27 -40.46
N ARG A 129 -16.12 -7.69 -40.26
CA ARG A 129 -15.66 -6.52 -41.02
C ARG A 129 -15.51 -6.82 -42.51
N LYS A 130 -14.92 -7.97 -42.88
CA LYS A 130 -14.83 -8.42 -44.28
C LYS A 130 -16.21 -8.66 -44.89
N LYS A 131 -17.15 -9.25 -44.14
CA LYS A 131 -18.53 -9.50 -44.60
C LYS A 131 -19.30 -8.19 -44.82
N ARG A 132 -19.15 -7.21 -43.91
CA ARG A 132 -19.72 -5.86 -44.08
C ARG A 132 -19.13 -5.13 -45.28
N GLN A 133 -17.81 -5.20 -45.49
CA GLN A 133 -17.16 -4.52 -46.61
C GLN A 133 -17.69 -5.01 -47.97
N LYS A 134 -17.84 -6.33 -48.15
CA LYS A 134 -18.45 -6.91 -49.36
C LYS A 134 -19.91 -6.50 -49.55
N ASN A 135 -20.68 -6.34 -48.47
CA ASN A 135 -22.07 -5.86 -48.55
C ASN A 135 -22.14 -4.37 -48.92
N VAL A 136 -21.27 -3.52 -48.36
CA VAL A 136 -21.19 -2.10 -48.72
C VAL A 136 -20.80 -1.93 -50.19
N GLU A 137 -19.84 -2.72 -50.68
CA GLU A 137 -19.40 -2.70 -52.08
C GLU A 137 -20.53 -3.09 -53.05
N LYS A 138 -21.36 -4.08 -52.68
CA LYS A 138 -22.57 -4.44 -53.45
C LYS A 138 -23.62 -3.33 -53.45
N VAL A 139 -23.85 -2.68 -52.31
CA VAL A 139 -24.80 -1.56 -52.19
C VAL A 139 -24.32 -0.35 -52.99
N GLN A 140 -23.02 -0.02 -52.93
CA GLN A 140 -22.41 1.06 -53.70
C GLN A 140 -22.52 0.81 -55.21
N LYS A 141 -22.27 -0.42 -55.68
CA LYS A 141 -22.48 -0.78 -57.09
C LYS A 141 -23.94 -0.60 -57.50
N LYS A 142 -24.91 -1.05 -56.70
CA LYS A 142 -26.35 -0.84 -56.98
C LYS A 142 -26.74 0.64 -57.03
N LEU A 143 -26.27 1.45 -56.08
CA LEU A 143 -26.51 2.90 -56.05
C LEU A 143 -25.88 3.61 -57.26
N SER A 144 -24.67 3.20 -57.66
CA SER A 144 -24.01 3.79 -58.84
C SER A 144 -24.73 3.48 -60.16
N VAL A 145 -25.38 2.31 -60.27
CA VAL A 145 -26.20 1.95 -61.44
C VAL A 145 -27.54 2.68 -61.40
N PHE A 146 -28.14 2.85 -60.22
CA PHE A 146 -29.38 3.60 -60.05
C PHE A 146 -29.22 5.08 -60.38
N GLY A 147 -28.11 5.71 -59.95
CA GLY A 147 -27.77 7.10 -60.30
C GLY A 147 -27.42 7.31 -61.78
N LYS A 148 -26.97 6.25 -62.49
CA LYS A 148 -26.81 6.29 -63.97
C LYS A 148 -28.16 6.18 -64.69
N LYS A 149 -29.08 5.34 -64.19
CA LYS A 149 -30.45 5.22 -64.72
C LYS A 149 -31.28 6.47 -64.52
N SER A 150 -31.13 7.17 -63.39
CA SER A 150 -31.84 8.44 -63.14
C SER A 150 -31.34 9.60 -64.01
N LYS A 151 -30.19 9.44 -64.69
CA LYS A 151 -29.62 10.43 -65.61
C LYS A 151 -30.10 10.29 -67.06
N ILE A 152 -30.86 9.23 -67.36
CA ILE A 152 -31.52 9.06 -68.66
C ILE A 152 -32.86 9.80 -68.58
N HIS A 153 -32.89 11.04 -69.09
CA HIS A 153 -34.14 11.78 -69.22
C HIS A 153 -35.00 11.15 -70.33
N LEU A 154 -36.29 10.93 -70.07
CA LEU A 154 -37.24 10.60 -71.14
C LEU A 154 -37.22 11.73 -72.17
N GLN A 155 -36.98 11.40 -73.44
CA GLN A 155 -37.05 12.35 -74.55
C GLN A 155 -38.43 13.00 -74.53
N THR A 156 -38.48 14.30 -74.26
CA THR A 156 -39.72 15.08 -74.30
C THR A 156 -40.09 15.28 -75.77
N MET A 157 -41.32 14.93 -76.15
CA MET A 157 -41.80 15.08 -77.53
C MET A 157 -41.56 16.52 -77.99
N GLN A 158 -40.86 16.70 -79.11
CA GLN A 158 -40.67 18.02 -79.71
C GLN A 158 -42.03 18.58 -80.13
N GLN A 159 -42.44 19.69 -79.49
CA GLN A 159 -43.52 20.52 -80.00
C GLN A 159 -43.05 21.17 -81.30
N LEU A 160 -43.63 20.76 -82.43
CA LEU A 160 -43.54 21.48 -83.69
C LEU A 160 -44.31 22.78 -83.55
N LEU A 161 -43.66 23.95 -83.65
CA LEU A 161 -44.39 25.20 -83.78
C LEU A 161 -43.72 26.20 -84.73
N TYR A 162 -44.52 26.71 -85.67
CA TYR A 162 -44.21 27.86 -86.53
C TYR A 162 -44.42 29.17 -85.77
N ASN A 163 -43.47 30.07 -86.00
CA ASN A 163 -43.50 31.54 -85.96
C ASN A 163 -44.52 32.24 -85.03
N HIS A 164 -44.02 32.90 -83.98
CA HIS A 164 -44.60 34.17 -83.57
C HIS A 164 -43.52 35.15 -83.07
N SER A 165 -43.61 36.37 -83.61
CA SER A 165 -42.63 37.46 -83.51
C SER A 165 -42.70 38.25 -82.19
N ASN A 166 -41.51 38.75 -81.78
CA ASN A 166 -41.18 39.99 -81.06
C ASN A 166 -42.05 40.49 -79.88
N LYS A 167 -41.39 40.67 -78.72
CA LYS A 167 -41.04 41.99 -78.15
C LYS A 167 -40.16 41.88 -76.89
N VAL A 168 -38.97 42.49 -76.99
CA VAL A 168 -38.20 43.32 -76.04
C VAL A 168 -38.66 43.32 -74.56
N SER A 169 -37.75 43.03 -73.61
CA SER A 169 -37.06 44.05 -72.78
C SER A 169 -36.16 43.46 -71.69
N SER A 170 -34.89 43.88 -71.73
CA SER A 170 -34.03 44.34 -70.62
C SER A 170 -34.05 43.66 -69.25
N GLY A 171 -32.86 43.17 -68.86
CA GLY A 171 -32.22 43.59 -67.59
C GLY A 171 -31.93 42.47 -66.59
N GLY A 172 -30.66 42.33 -66.20
CA GLY A 172 -30.31 41.74 -64.90
C GLY A 172 -29.19 40.68 -64.89
N GLU A 173 -27.96 41.18 -64.91
CA GLU A 173 -26.80 40.78 -64.08
C GLU A 173 -26.40 39.30 -63.86
N VAL A 174 -25.13 39.05 -64.17
CA VAL A 174 -24.38 37.78 -64.02
C VAL A 174 -23.61 37.77 -62.68
N ARG A 175 -23.66 36.65 -61.95
CA ARG A 175 -22.59 36.19 -61.04
C ARG A 175 -22.45 34.67 -61.07
N PRO A 176 -21.27 34.10 -61.37
CA PRO A 176 -21.03 32.66 -61.25
C PRO A 176 -20.62 32.29 -59.81
N LYS A 177 -21.10 31.14 -59.33
CA LYS A 177 -20.63 30.48 -58.10
C LYS A 177 -19.28 29.84 -58.37
N SER A 178 -18.29 30.20 -57.55
CA SER A 178 -16.95 29.66 -57.53
C SER A 178 -16.91 28.24 -56.97
N GLU A 179 -16.13 27.42 -57.67
CA GLU A 179 -15.66 26.08 -57.32
C GLU A 179 -14.88 26.06 -56.01
N GLY A 180 -14.95 24.91 -55.32
CA GLY A 180 -14.13 24.61 -54.16
C GLY A 180 -12.97 23.69 -54.53
N ASP A 181 -11.83 23.89 -53.87
CA ASP A 181 -10.84 22.86 -53.60
C ASP A 181 -9.91 23.34 -52.45
N GLY A 182 -9.33 22.40 -51.69
CA GLY A 182 -8.18 22.69 -50.83
C GLY A 182 -8.35 22.37 -49.33
N THR A 183 -8.37 21.07 -49.01
CA THR A 183 -7.52 20.38 -48.00
C THR A 183 -7.04 21.13 -46.74
N ASP A 184 -7.36 20.57 -45.55
CA ASP A 184 -6.40 20.15 -44.50
C ASP A 184 -6.97 20.22 -43.08
N MET A 185 -7.75 19.20 -42.68
CA MET A 185 -8.02 18.96 -41.25
C MET A 185 -7.06 17.88 -40.71
N LYS A 186 -5.96 18.35 -40.14
CA LYS A 186 -5.03 17.58 -39.29
C LYS A 186 -5.81 16.86 -38.18
N ALA A 187 -5.95 15.55 -38.30
CA ALA A 187 -6.47 14.69 -37.25
C ALA A 187 -5.52 14.69 -36.03
N LYS A 188 -5.78 15.57 -35.05
CA LYS A 188 -5.15 15.53 -33.73
C LYS A 188 -5.52 14.21 -33.04
N ARG A 189 -4.57 13.28 -33.05
CA ARG A 189 -4.63 11.99 -32.35
C ARG A 189 -4.68 12.26 -30.84
N LYS A 190 -5.89 12.22 -30.25
CA LYS A 190 -6.09 12.37 -28.80
C LYS A 190 -5.32 11.27 -28.05
N ARG A 191 -4.24 11.64 -27.36
CA ARG A 191 -3.54 10.78 -26.40
C ARG A 191 -4.52 10.36 -25.30
N LYS A 192 -4.80 9.06 -25.19
CA LYS A 192 -5.57 8.50 -24.07
C LYS A 192 -4.83 8.80 -22.77
N LYS A 193 -5.39 9.70 -21.94
CA LYS A 193 -4.91 9.92 -20.56
C LYS A 193 -5.21 8.65 -19.76
N GLN A 194 -4.16 7.98 -19.28
CA GLN A 194 -4.33 6.91 -18.28
C GLN A 194 -4.93 7.55 -17.02
N LYS A 195 -6.12 7.08 -16.62
CA LYS A 195 -6.75 7.51 -15.36
C LYS A 195 -5.92 6.90 -14.23
N HIS A 196 -5.22 7.75 -13.49
CA HIS A 196 -4.40 7.36 -12.36
C HIS A 196 -5.29 6.88 -11.21
N SER A 197 -4.86 5.81 -10.54
CA SER A 197 -5.62 5.06 -9.54
C SER A 197 -5.66 5.81 -8.19
N PHE A 198 -6.41 6.92 -8.10
CA PHE A 198 -6.66 7.62 -6.83
C PHE A 198 -7.25 6.69 -5.76
N ILE A 199 -8.07 5.73 -6.20
CA ILE A 199 -8.68 4.68 -5.36
C ILE A 199 -7.61 3.79 -4.72
N LEU A 200 -6.47 3.59 -5.39
CA LEU A 200 -5.43 2.66 -4.94
C LEU A 200 -4.43 3.35 -4.01
N SER A 201 -4.16 4.65 -4.20
CA SER A 201 -3.47 5.44 -3.16
C SER A 201 -4.33 5.53 -1.90
N LEU A 202 -5.65 5.66 -2.05
CA LEU A 202 -6.57 5.62 -0.92
C LEU A 202 -6.62 4.25 -0.24
N ALA A 203 -6.67 3.16 -1.00
CA ALA A 203 -6.65 1.80 -0.46
C ALA A 203 -5.33 1.47 0.24
N LEU A 204 -4.19 1.92 -0.30
CA LEU A 204 -2.89 1.79 0.33
C LEU A 204 -2.84 2.59 1.65
N LEU A 205 -3.38 3.81 1.66
CA LEU A 205 -3.44 4.64 2.86
C LEU A 205 -4.33 4.02 3.95
N LEU A 206 -5.47 3.44 3.56
CA LEU A 206 -6.35 2.70 4.47
C LEU A 206 -5.69 1.40 4.99
N ALA A 207 -4.96 0.67 4.15
CA ALA A 207 -4.23 -0.53 4.56
C ALA A 207 -3.10 -0.20 5.54
N VAL A 208 -2.35 0.89 5.29
CA VAL A 208 -1.36 1.43 6.23
C VAL A 208 -2.06 1.82 7.54
N GLY A 209 -3.18 2.55 7.46
CA GLY A 209 -4.04 2.91 8.60
C GLY A 209 -4.45 1.72 9.47
N TYR A 210 -4.93 0.65 8.86
CA TYR A 210 -5.30 -0.58 9.57
C TYR A 210 -4.09 -1.22 10.27
N PHE A 211 -2.95 -1.27 9.59
CA PHE A 211 -1.72 -1.82 10.16
C PHE A 211 -1.24 -1.03 11.39
N VAL A 212 -1.45 0.29 11.40
CA VAL A 212 -1.17 1.15 12.57
C VAL A 212 -1.96 0.69 13.78
N ILE A 213 -3.27 0.53 13.60
CA ILE A 213 -4.20 0.19 14.68
C ILE A 213 -3.84 -1.19 15.22
N SER A 214 -3.60 -2.15 14.32
CA SER A 214 -3.17 -3.51 14.71
C SER A 214 -1.85 -3.51 15.47
N PHE A 215 -0.90 -2.66 15.09
CA PHE A 215 0.39 -2.57 15.78
C PHE A 215 0.25 -1.94 17.17
N VAL A 216 -0.59 -0.91 17.31
CA VAL A 216 -0.90 -0.30 18.62
C VAL A 216 -1.53 -1.33 19.56
N SER A 217 -2.49 -2.13 19.08
CA SER A 217 -3.06 -3.20 19.90
C SER A 217 -2.00 -4.22 20.34
N THR A 218 -1.10 -4.63 19.43
CA THR A 218 -0.01 -5.55 19.79
C THR A 218 0.96 -4.95 20.83
N GLN A 219 1.21 -3.64 20.77
CA GLN A 219 2.06 -2.96 21.75
C GLN A 219 1.39 -2.81 23.13
N LEU A 220 0.05 -2.78 23.18
CA LEU A 220 -0.67 -2.87 24.44
C LEU A 220 -0.55 -4.27 25.05
N ASP A 221 -0.71 -5.31 24.22
CA ASP A 221 -0.56 -6.71 24.66
C ASP A 221 0.85 -7.02 25.19
N ILE A 222 1.90 -6.48 24.53
CA ILE A 222 3.29 -6.67 24.97
C ILE A 222 3.52 -6.06 26.36
N ARG A 223 2.93 -4.91 26.66
CA ARG A 223 3.07 -4.26 27.97
C ARG A 223 2.38 -5.05 29.08
N GLU A 224 1.20 -5.60 28.79
CA GLU A 224 0.49 -6.46 29.73
C GLU A 224 1.31 -7.73 30.02
N LYS A 225 1.89 -8.34 28.98
CA LYS A 225 2.80 -9.49 29.10
C LYS A 225 4.08 -9.18 29.90
N GLU A 226 4.64 -7.99 29.76
CA GLU A 226 5.81 -7.56 30.55
C GLU A 226 5.45 -7.35 32.03
N GLN A 227 4.28 -6.77 32.31
CA GLN A 227 3.79 -6.63 33.69
C GLN A 227 3.50 -7.99 34.33
N GLU A 228 2.91 -8.92 33.58
CA GLU A 228 2.67 -10.29 34.01
C GLU A 228 3.98 -11.00 34.38
N LYS A 229 5.02 -10.87 33.53
CA LYS A 229 6.36 -11.40 33.83
C LYS A 229 6.99 -10.78 35.08
N ALA A 230 6.94 -9.45 35.21
CA ALA A 230 7.53 -8.76 36.36
C ALA A 230 6.84 -9.16 37.68
N ALA A 231 5.52 -9.32 37.66
CA ALA A 231 4.76 -9.80 38.82
C ALA A 231 5.13 -11.25 39.16
N LEU A 232 5.30 -12.11 38.16
CA LEU A 232 5.68 -13.51 38.35
C LEU A 232 7.12 -13.65 38.88
N GLU A 233 8.06 -12.81 38.41
CA GLU A 233 9.43 -12.76 38.92
C GLU A 233 9.49 -12.29 40.37
N ALA A 234 8.67 -11.31 40.75
CA ALA A 234 8.56 -10.87 42.14
C ALA A 234 8.02 -11.98 43.06
N GLN A 235 7.03 -12.75 42.60
CA GLN A 235 6.54 -13.93 43.33
C GLN A 235 7.61 -15.02 43.45
N TYR A 236 8.35 -15.29 42.37
CA TYR A 236 9.44 -16.26 42.38
C TYR A 236 10.55 -15.85 43.36
N ALA A 237 10.94 -14.57 43.36
CA ALA A 237 11.94 -14.06 44.28
C ALA A 237 11.51 -14.18 45.75
N ALA A 238 10.23 -13.88 46.05
CA ALA A 238 9.67 -14.09 47.39
C ALA A 238 9.70 -15.58 47.78
N GLN A 239 9.33 -16.48 46.86
CA GLN A 239 9.35 -17.92 47.09
C GLN A 239 10.77 -18.45 47.33
N VAL A 240 11.77 -17.93 46.59
CA VAL A 240 13.18 -18.30 46.79
C VAL A 240 13.68 -17.81 48.14
N ALA A 241 13.37 -16.58 48.53
CA ALA A 241 13.73 -16.06 49.86
C ALA A 241 13.09 -16.88 51.00
N GLU A 242 11.85 -17.33 50.81
CA GLU A 242 11.18 -18.21 51.78
C GLU A 242 11.80 -19.60 51.82
N ASN A 243 12.13 -20.18 50.66
CA ASN A 243 12.86 -21.46 50.58
C ASN A 243 14.25 -21.37 51.22
N GLU A 244 14.99 -20.29 50.97
CA GLU A 244 16.30 -20.04 51.61
C GLU A 244 16.16 -19.89 53.13
N ARG A 245 15.11 -19.20 53.60
CA ARG A 245 14.80 -19.12 55.03
C ARG A 245 14.50 -20.49 55.62
N LEU A 246 13.69 -21.30 54.93
CA LEU A 246 13.37 -22.67 55.37
C LEU A 246 14.61 -23.56 55.40
N GLN A 247 15.50 -23.44 54.40
CA GLN A 247 16.78 -24.14 54.40
C GLN A 247 17.71 -23.67 55.51
N ALA A 248 17.79 -22.36 55.78
CA ALA A 248 18.58 -21.83 56.89
C ALA A 248 18.07 -22.32 58.26
N VAL A 249 16.75 -22.47 58.42
CA VAL A 249 16.14 -23.07 59.61
C VAL A 249 16.43 -24.57 59.69
N ALA A 250 16.42 -25.28 58.56
CA ALA A 250 16.72 -26.71 58.49
C ALA A 250 18.20 -27.03 58.75
N ASP A 251 19.12 -26.23 58.19
CA ASP A 251 20.58 -26.40 58.32
C ASP A 251 21.13 -25.80 59.63
N GLY A 252 20.46 -24.79 60.19
CA GLY A 252 20.87 -24.06 61.38
C GLY A 252 20.81 -24.86 62.69
N GLY A 253 20.21 -26.05 62.70
CA GLY A 253 20.25 -26.96 63.85
C GLY A 253 19.54 -26.46 65.12
N ASP A 254 18.74 -25.39 65.02
CA ASP A 254 18.06 -24.76 66.16
C ASP A 254 16.53 -24.95 66.10
N GLU A 255 16.11 -26.21 65.96
CA GLU A 255 14.69 -26.60 65.99
C GLU A 255 13.98 -26.09 67.26
N SER A 256 14.73 -25.90 68.35
CA SER A 256 14.20 -25.47 69.65
C SER A 256 13.56 -24.09 69.59
N GLU A 257 14.25 -23.10 69.01
CA GLU A 257 13.77 -21.72 68.88
C GLU A 257 12.61 -21.61 67.87
N TYR A 258 12.62 -22.45 66.84
CA TYR A 258 11.50 -22.54 65.88
C TYR A 258 10.25 -23.14 66.54
N MET A 259 10.39 -24.25 67.29
CA MET A 259 9.27 -24.90 67.98
C MET A 259 8.68 -24.02 69.07
N GLU A 260 9.50 -23.28 69.81
CA GLU A 260 9.03 -22.31 70.81
C GLU A 260 8.20 -21.19 70.17
N ARG A 261 8.66 -20.63 69.05
CA ARG A 261 7.95 -19.56 68.32
C ARG A 261 6.60 -20.04 67.78
N VAL A 262 6.58 -21.23 67.17
CA VAL A 262 5.33 -21.83 66.66
C VAL A 262 4.38 -22.19 67.81
N ALA A 263 4.89 -22.69 68.94
CA ALA A 263 4.09 -23.00 70.12
C ALA A 263 3.45 -21.73 70.72
N ARG A 264 4.18 -20.61 70.76
CA ARG A 264 3.65 -19.31 71.23
C ARG A 264 2.66 -18.69 70.25
N GLU A 265 2.99 -18.61 68.96
CA GLU A 265 2.18 -17.91 67.95
C GLU A 265 0.93 -18.68 67.50
N LYS A 266 1.04 -20.01 67.30
CA LYS A 266 -0.07 -20.82 66.76
C LYS A 266 -0.86 -21.56 67.82
N LEU A 267 -0.24 -21.98 68.91
CA LEU A 267 -0.87 -22.79 69.94
C LEU A 267 -1.12 -22.01 71.24
N GLY A 268 -0.58 -20.79 71.35
CA GLY A 268 -0.73 -19.94 72.54
C GLY A 268 -0.06 -20.52 73.79
N TYR A 269 0.90 -21.43 73.62
CA TYR A 269 1.63 -22.02 74.74
C TYR A 269 2.66 -21.04 75.28
N VAL A 270 2.86 -21.10 76.60
CA VAL A 270 3.70 -20.18 77.37
C VAL A 270 4.55 -21.04 78.31
N MET A 271 5.77 -20.59 78.60
CA MET A 271 6.61 -21.31 79.54
C MET A 271 5.99 -21.32 80.94
N PRO A 272 6.18 -22.39 81.74
CA PRO A 272 5.48 -22.56 83.03
C PRO A 272 5.67 -21.41 84.04
N ASP A 273 6.72 -20.60 83.90
CA ASP A 273 7.10 -19.50 84.78
C ASP A 273 6.89 -18.09 84.18
N GLU A 274 6.35 -18.00 82.95
CA GLU A 274 6.16 -16.74 82.23
C GLU A 274 4.74 -16.17 82.42
N LYS A 275 4.65 -14.89 82.79
CA LYS A 275 3.36 -14.20 83.03
C LYS A 275 2.88 -13.48 81.78
N VAL A 276 1.75 -13.91 81.21
CA VAL A 276 1.13 -13.25 80.04
C VAL A 276 0.12 -12.20 80.49
N TYR A 277 0.24 -11.01 79.92
CA TYR A 277 -0.70 -9.91 80.12
C TYR A 277 -1.57 -9.76 78.86
N TYR A 278 -2.89 -9.80 79.04
CA TYR A 278 -3.84 -9.54 77.96
C TYR A 278 -4.36 -8.11 78.09
N ASP A 279 -4.30 -7.35 76.99
CA ASP A 279 -4.86 -6.01 76.95
C ASP A 279 -6.40 -6.11 76.94
N ILE A 280 -7.04 -5.54 77.97
CA ILE A 280 -8.50 -5.54 78.16
C ILE A 280 -9.14 -4.20 77.76
N THR A 281 -8.40 -3.34 77.06
CA THR A 281 -8.95 -2.06 76.59
C THR A 281 -9.99 -2.32 75.49
N PRO A 282 -11.26 -1.89 75.65
CA PRO A 282 -12.28 -2.13 74.64
C PRO A 282 -11.93 -1.35 73.37
N SER A 283 -11.75 -2.08 72.27
CA SER A 283 -11.51 -1.52 70.94
C SER A 283 -12.72 -0.67 70.52
N ASN A 284 -12.50 0.63 70.38
CA ASN A 284 -13.51 1.64 70.04
C ASN A 284 -13.77 1.68 68.54
#